data_AF-A0A1B6H3V0-F1
#
_entry.id   AF-A0A1B6H3V0-F1
#
_cell.length_a   1.000
_cell.length_b   1.000
_cell.length_c   1.000
_cell.angle_alpha   90.00
_cell.angle_beta   90.00
_cell.angle_gamma   90.00
#
_symmetry.space_group_name_H-M   'P 1'
#
loop_
_entity.id
_entity.type
_entity.pdbx_description
1 polymer ?
#
loop_
_entity_poly.entity_id
_entity_poly.type
_entity_poly.pdbx_seq_one_letter_code
_entity_poly.pdbx_strand_id
1 'polypeptide(L)'
;CMLGFKRRGMLVNHLANRHPDITPESVPELNLPILKTTRDYYCQYCEKIYKSSSKRKAHILKNHPGLELPMSNRQKGGVPDIPGLPNPTFSQTVGSITTTPHGCQWCHKQYASKAKLLQHQRKNHPKYEMCAQGNVPDIPGL
;
A
#
# COMPACT_ATOMS: atom_id res chain seq x y z
N CYS A 1 22.87 -9.97 -10.70
CA CYS A 1 21.88 -11.01 -11.09
C CYS A 1 20.91 -10.44 -12.13
N MET A 2 20.40 -11.26 -13.05
CA MET A 2 19.41 -10.87 -14.07
C MET A 2 18.01 -11.40 -13.71
N LEU A 3 17.43 -10.91 -12.60
CA LEU A 3 16.08 -11.29 -12.17
C LEU A 3 15.16 -10.07 -12.23
N GLY A 4 14.01 -10.21 -12.88
CA GLY A 4 12.97 -9.18 -12.94
C GLY A 4 11.96 -9.32 -11.79
N PHE A 5 11.72 -8.27 -11.03
CA PHE A 5 10.77 -8.28 -9.92
C PHE A 5 9.53 -7.45 -10.23
N LYS A 6 8.35 -8.07 -10.18
CA LYS A 6 7.06 -7.37 -10.38
C LYS A 6 6.74 -6.35 -9.29
N ARG A 7 7.32 -6.49 -8.11
CA ARG A 7 7.08 -5.59 -6.95
C ARG A 7 8.40 -5.16 -6.34
N ARG A 8 8.51 -3.85 -6.07
CA ARG A 8 9.62 -3.21 -5.35
C ARG A 8 10.05 -3.97 -4.10
N GLY A 9 9.10 -4.33 -3.23
CA GLY A 9 9.40 -5.04 -1.98
C GLY A 9 10.05 -6.41 -2.18
N MET A 10 9.83 -7.07 -3.33
CA MET A 10 10.51 -8.33 -3.65
C MET A 10 11.97 -8.10 -4.01
N LEU A 11 12.26 -7.04 -4.77
CA LEU A 11 13.63 -6.64 -5.10
C LEU A 11 14.41 -6.28 -3.82
N VAL A 12 13.83 -5.46 -2.94
CA VAL A 12 14.44 -5.10 -1.65
C VAL A 12 14.79 -6.35 -0.83
N ASN A 13 13.86 -7.31 -0.75
CA ASN A 13 14.11 -8.55 -0.02
C ASN A 13 15.16 -9.44 -0.69
N HIS A 14 15.18 -9.49 -2.03
CA HIS A 14 16.22 -10.21 -2.78
C HIS A 14 17.61 -9.64 -2.48
N LEU A 15 17.78 -8.33 -2.61
CA LEU A 15 19.05 -7.65 -2.37
C LEU A 15 19.59 -7.99 -0.99
N ALA A 16 18.78 -7.80 0.05
CA ALA A 16 19.25 -8.05 1.40
C ALA A 16 19.59 -9.51 1.74
N ASN A 17 19.07 -10.49 0.99
CA ASN A 17 19.36 -11.91 1.22
C ASN A 17 20.45 -12.48 0.30
N ARG A 18 20.72 -11.85 -0.84
CA ARG A 18 21.61 -12.38 -1.90
C ARG A 18 22.76 -11.44 -2.24
N HIS A 19 22.64 -10.18 -1.90
CA HIS A 19 23.61 -9.12 -2.12
C HIS A 19 23.65 -8.19 -0.89
N PRO A 20 24.11 -8.69 0.28
CA PRO A 20 24.14 -7.89 1.51
C PRO A 20 25.01 -6.65 1.40
N ASP A 21 26.00 -6.66 0.50
CA ASP A 21 26.88 -5.52 0.21
C ASP A 21 26.22 -4.44 -0.65
N ILE A 22 25.07 -4.72 -1.27
CA ILE A 22 24.34 -3.75 -2.09
C ILE A 22 23.27 -3.07 -1.23
N THR A 23 23.51 -1.80 -0.93
CA THR A 23 22.56 -0.95 -0.22
C THR A 23 21.35 -0.62 -1.10
N PRO A 24 20.11 -0.67 -0.58
CA PRO A 24 18.89 -0.34 -1.34
C PRO A 24 18.93 1.04 -2.02
N GLU A 25 19.66 1.99 -1.44
CA GLU A 25 19.84 3.37 -1.94
C GLU A 25 20.70 3.42 -3.21
N SER A 26 21.57 2.43 -3.41
CA SER A 26 22.45 2.33 -4.59
C SER A 26 21.69 1.83 -5.82
N VAL A 27 20.44 1.38 -5.67
CA VAL A 27 19.63 0.84 -6.77
C VAL A 27 18.65 1.92 -7.25
N PRO A 28 18.85 2.52 -8.44
CA PRO A 28 18.04 3.64 -8.91
C PRO A 28 16.55 3.28 -9.05
N GLU A 29 16.22 2.01 -9.36
CA GLU A 29 14.83 1.53 -9.40
C GLU A 29 14.12 1.62 -8.04
N LEU A 30 14.87 1.57 -6.93
CA LEU A 30 14.35 1.78 -5.59
C LEU A 30 14.31 3.28 -5.23
N ASN A 31 15.01 4.17 -5.92
CA ASN A 31 14.85 5.60 -5.68
C ASN A 31 13.60 6.17 -6.36
N LEU A 32 13.00 5.43 -7.29
CA LEU A 32 11.75 5.84 -7.92
C LEU A 32 10.58 5.85 -6.93
N PRO A 33 9.72 6.88 -6.99
CA PRO A 33 8.61 6.99 -6.07
C PRO A 33 7.51 5.97 -6.37
N ILE A 34 6.76 5.60 -5.34
CA ILE A 34 5.72 4.56 -5.42
C ILE A 34 4.47 5.17 -6.06
N LEU A 35 4.18 4.70 -7.28
CA LEU A 35 2.95 5.03 -7.97
C LEU A 35 1.78 4.25 -7.37
N LYS A 36 0.84 4.97 -6.74
CA LYS A 36 -0.38 4.40 -6.17
C LYS A 36 -1.58 4.89 -6.97
N THR A 37 -2.21 3.98 -7.71
CA THR A 37 -3.47 4.27 -8.38
C THR A 37 -4.59 4.44 -7.35
N THR A 38 -5.31 5.56 -7.47
CA THR A 38 -6.49 5.83 -6.65
C THR A 38 -7.73 5.37 -7.41
N ARG A 39 -8.56 4.58 -6.74
CA ARG A 39 -9.81 4.07 -7.28
C ARG A 39 -10.98 4.44 -6.39
N ASP A 40 -12.03 4.92 -7.03
CA ASP A 40 -13.30 5.19 -6.40
C ASP A 40 -14.25 4.03 -6.67
N TYR A 41 -15.10 3.73 -5.69
CA TYR A 41 -16.04 2.63 -5.68
C TYR A 41 -17.44 3.19 -5.45
N TYR A 42 -18.23 3.23 -6.52
CA TYR A 42 -19.58 3.78 -6.54
C TYR A 42 -20.57 2.76 -5.99
N CYS A 43 -21.53 3.23 -5.20
CA CYS A 43 -22.71 2.43 -4.87
C CYS A 43 -23.62 2.34 -6.10
N GLN A 44 -24.25 1.18 -6.31
CA GLN A 44 -25.17 0.94 -7.44
C GLN A 44 -26.57 1.50 -7.17
N TYR A 45 -26.86 1.80 -5.90
CA TYR A 45 -28.21 2.05 -5.39
C TYR A 45 -28.37 3.47 -4.83
N CYS A 46 -27.30 4.25 -4.79
CA CYS A 46 -27.30 5.64 -4.41
C CYS A 46 -26.03 6.33 -4.94
N GLU A 47 -25.95 7.65 -4.78
CA GLU A 47 -24.86 8.47 -5.31
C GLU A 47 -23.59 8.45 -4.43
N LYS A 48 -23.52 7.56 -3.44
CA LYS A 48 -22.37 7.50 -2.51
C LYS A 48 -21.14 6.86 -3.15
N ILE A 49 -20.00 7.51 -2.96
CA ILE A 49 -18.68 7.10 -3.48
C ILE A 49 -17.76 6.73 -2.31
N TYR A 50 -17.05 5.60 -2.44
CA TYR A 50 -16.14 5.08 -1.41
C TYR A 50 -14.72 4.87 -1.93
N LYS A 51 -13.73 5.01 -1.05
CA LYS A 51 -12.29 4.80 -1.38
C LYS A 51 -11.83 3.34 -1.27
N SER A 52 -12.74 2.40 -0.99
CA SER A 52 -12.44 0.97 -0.94
C SER A 52 -13.70 0.13 -1.16
N SER A 53 -13.55 -1.05 -1.76
CA SER A 53 -14.63 -2.02 -1.96
C SER A 53 -15.26 -2.48 -0.65
N SER A 54 -14.45 -2.69 0.41
CA SER A 54 -14.93 -3.12 1.72
C SER A 54 -15.86 -2.10 2.38
N LYS A 55 -15.51 -0.80 2.32
CA LYS A 55 -16.37 0.26 2.84
C LYS A 55 -17.70 0.33 2.08
N ARG A 56 -17.66 0.23 0.74
CA ARG A 56 -18.88 0.17 -0.07
C ARG A 56 -19.73 -1.05 0.28
N LYS A 57 -19.14 -2.25 0.40
CA LYS A 57 -19.87 -3.47 0.77
C LYS A 57 -20.57 -3.31 2.11
N ALA A 58 -19.87 -2.81 3.13
CA ALA A 58 -20.47 -2.55 4.43
C ALA A 58 -21.61 -1.53 4.36
N HIS A 59 -21.49 -0.52 3.50
CA HIS A 59 -22.57 0.42 3.25
C HIS A 59 -23.80 -0.25 2.62
N ILE A 60 -23.62 -1.03 1.55
CA ILE A 60 -24.72 -1.73 0.86
C ILE A 60 -25.44 -2.65 1.85
N LEU A 61 -24.69 -3.48 2.59
CA LEU A 61 -25.28 -4.40 3.57
C LEU A 61 -26.10 -3.70 4.67
N LYS A 62 -25.78 -2.45 5.01
CA LYS A 62 -26.46 -1.70 6.08
C LYS A 62 -27.60 -0.81 5.57
N ASN A 63 -27.44 -0.17 4.42
CA ASN A 63 -28.36 0.87 3.92
C ASN A 63 -29.23 0.35 2.76
N HIS A 64 -28.84 -0.77 2.17
CA HIS A 64 -29.50 -1.42 1.06
C HIS A 64 -29.66 -2.92 1.38
N PRO A 65 -30.35 -3.29 2.47
CA PRO A 65 -30.49 -4.68 2.88
C PRO A 65 -31.21 -5.49 1.79
N GLY A 66 -30.70 -6.69 1.51
CA GLY A 66 -31.26 -7.59 0.50
C GLY A 66 -30.87 -7.30 -0.96
N LEU A 67 -30.10 -6.23 -1.22
CA LEU A 67 -29.60 -5.94 -2.57
C LEU A 67 -28.25 -6.63 -2.84
N GLU A 68 -28.06 -7.00 -4.10
CA GLU A 68 -26.88 -7.71 -4.60
C GLU A 68 -25.59 -6.89 -4.41
N LEU A 69 -24.51 -7.55 -4.01
CA LEU A 69 -23.21 -6.90 -3.90
C LEU A 69 -22.49 -6.89 -5.25
N PRO A 70 -21.89 -5.76 -5.65
CA PRO A 70 -21.13 -5.69 -6.88
C PRO A 70 -19.91 -6.63 -6.83
N MET A 71 -19.53 -7.19 -7.99
CA MET A 71 -18.47 -8.18 -8.10
C MET A 71 -17.16 -7.75 -7.44
N SER A 72 -16.48 -8.70 -6.79
CA SER A 72 -15.20 -8.45 -6.12
C SER A 72 -14.06 -8.28 -7.12
N ASN A 73 -13.18 -7.30 -6.89
CA ASN A 73 -11.95 -7.14 -7.66
C ASN A 73 -11.07 -8.40 -7.71
N ARG A 74 -11.22 -9.34 -6.76
CA ARG A 74 -10.47 -10.61 -6.74
C ARG A 74 -10.98 -11.61 -7.79
N GLN A 75 -12.26 -11.57 -8.15
CA GLN A 75 -12.83 -12.36 -9.25
C GLN A 75 -12.52 -11.73 -10.62
N LYS A 76 -12.30 -10.41 -10.67
CA LYS A 76 -11.98 -9.65 -11.89
C LYS A 76 -10.50 -9.72 -12.31
N GLY A 77 -9.68 -10.63 -11.77
CA GLY A 77 -8.22 -10.72 -11.93
C GLY A 77 -7.67 -10.95 -13.36
N GLY A 78 -8.44 -10.61 -14.39
CA GLY A 78 -8.06 -10.70 -15.80
C GLY A 78 -9.07 -10.10 -16.78
N VAL A 79 -10.14 -9.39 -16.35
CA VAL A 79 -11.10 -8.82 -17.31
C VAL A 79 -10.62 -7.43 -17.72
N PRO A 80 -10.15 -7.22 -18.96
CA PRO A 80 -9.77 -5.92 -19.46
C PRO A 80 -10.97 -4.96 -19.41
N ASP A 81 -10.67 -3.67 -19.28
CA ASP A 81 -11.68 -2.62 -19.42
C ASP A 81 -12.07 -2.59 -20.90
N ILE A 82 -13.22 -3.19 -21.24
CA ILE A 82 -13.72 -3.21 -22.61
C ILE A 82 -14.45 -1.88 -22.83
N PRO A 83 -13.99 -1.03 -23.76
CA PRO A 83 -14.67 0.23 -24.07
C PRO A 83 -16.13 -0.05 -24.47
N GLY A 84 -17.09 0.57 -23.77
CA GLY A 84 -18.52 0.44 -24.05
C GLY A 84 -19.30 -0.49 -23.11
N LEU A 85 -18.64 -1.31 -22.27
CA LEU A 85 -19.33 -2.07 -21.22
C LEU A 85 -19.18 -1.38 -19.86
N PRO A 86 -20.27 -1.19 -19.08
CA PRO A 86 -20.17 -0.63 -17.74
C PRO A 86 -19.34 -1.55 -16.85
N ASN A 87 -18.36 -0.98 -16.15
CA ASN A 87 -17.48 -1.76 -15.28
C ASN A 87 -18.30 -2.48 -14.19
N PRO A 88 -18.35 -3.84 -14.20
CA PRO A 88 -19.24 -4.58 -13.30
C PRO A 88 -18.78 -4.54 -11.83
N THR A 89 -17.60 -3.98 -11.54
CA THR A 89 -17.15 -3.74 -10.16
C THR A 89 -17.56 -2.35 -9.65
N PHE A 90 -18.24 -1.54 -10.45
CA PHE A 90 -18.64 -0.16 -10.15
C PHE A 90 -17.48 0.63 -9.55
N SER A 91 -16.31 0.53 -10.18
CA SER A 91 -15.12 1.24 -9.75
C SER A 91 -14.50 2.01 -10.91
N GLN A 92 -13.92 3.17 -10.61
CA GLN A 92 -13.23 4.00 -11.59
C GLN A 92 -11.86 4.38 -11.05
N THR A 93 -10.86 4.37 -11.92
CA THR A 93 -9.55 4.93 -11.57
C THR A 93 -9.66 6.44 -11.72
N VAL A 94 -9.50 7.16 -10.62
CA VAL A 94 -9.72 8.62 -10.56
C VAL A 94 -8.41 9.42 -10.50
N GLY A 95 -7.27 8.73 -10.51
CA GLY A 95 -5.97 9.36 -10.50
C GLY A 95 -4.84 8.43 -10.06
N SER A 96 -3.65 9.01 -9.96
CA SER A 96 -2.49 8.35 -9.40
C SER A 96 -1.75 9.31 -8.50
N ILE A 97 -1.35 8.83 -7.33
CA ILE A 97 -0.55 9.59 -6.38
C ILE A 97 0.81 8.93 -6.28
N THR A 98 1.83 9.77 -6.42
CA THR A 98 3.23 9.37 -6.33
C THR A 98 3.70 9.62 -4.89
N THR A 99 4.13 8.58 -4.18
CA THR A 99 4.52 8.70 -2.77
C THR A 99 5.95 8.20 -2.58
N THR A 100 6.74 8.94 -1.81
CA THR A 100 8.10 8.49 -1.47
C THR A 100 8.04 7.26 -0.54
N PRO A 101 8.87 6.25 -0.77
CA PRO A 101 8.97 5.07 0.08
C PRO A 101 9.49 5.45 1.48
N HIS A 102 8.91 4.84 2.51
CA HIS A 102 9.38 4.99 3.89
C HIS A 102 10.15 3.72 4.30
N GLY A 103 11.46 3.87 4.54
CA GLY A 103 12.32 2.79 5.03
C GLY A 103 12.23 2.59 6.54
N CYS A 104 12.30 1.33 6.99
CA CYS A 104 12.52 1.01 8.40
C CYS A 104 13.98 1.29 8.76
N GLN A 105 14.21 1.83 9.96
CA GLN A 105 15.56 2.13 10.45
C GLN A 105 16.26 0.89 11.05
N TRP A 106 15.48 -0.16 11.37
CA TRP A 106 15.98 -1.38 12.02
C TRP A 106 16.04 -2.60 11.10
N CYS A 107 15.56 -2.47 9.86
CA CYS A 107 15.69 -3.51 8.84
C CYS A 107 15.58 -2.91 7.44
N HIS A 108 15.91 -3.72 6.43
CA HIS A 108 15.86 -3.32 5.02
C HIS A 108 14.44 -3.04 4.47
N LYS A 109 13.37 -3.20 5.26
CA LYS A 109 12.00 -3.17 4.72
C LYS A 109 11.54 -1.74 4.44
N GLN A 110 10.87 -1.56 3.31
CA GLN A 110 10.32 -0.28 2.87
C GLN A 110 8.81 -0.38 2.68
N TYR A 111 8.11 0.71 2.98
CA TYR A 111 6.65 0.80 2.98
C TYR A 111 6.14 2.01 2.20
N ALA A 112 4.99 1.87 1.55
CA ALA A 112 4.34 2.95 0.79
C ALA A 112 3.66 4.02 1.66
N SER A 113 3.62 3.86 2.97
CA SER A 113 3.00 4.83 3.88
C SER A 113 3.60 4.72 5.28
N LYS A 114 3.69 5.86 5.98
CA LYS A 114 4.17 5.94 7.37
C LYS A 114 3.36 5.06 8.31
N ALA A 115 2.03 5.01 8.17
CA ALA A 115 1.18 4.16 9.00
C ALA A 115 1.52 2.66 8.89
N LYS A 116 1.86 2.18 7.68
CA LYS A 116 2.29 0.78 7.49
C LYS A 116 3.69 0.52 8.04
N LEU A 117 4.59 1.49 7.94
CA LEU A 117 5.89 1.41 8.57
C LEU A 117 5.76 1.30 10.10
N LEU A 118 4.97 2.18 10.73
CA LEU A 118 4.71 2.15 12.18
C LEU A 118 4.08 0.82 12.61
N GLN A 119 3.09 0.31 11.86
CA GLN A 119 2.51 -1.01 12.15
C GLN A 119 3.57 -2.13 12.10
N HIS A 120 4.50 -2.06 11.15
CA HIS A 120 5.59 -3.02 11.06
C HIS A 120 6.55 -2.90 12.25
N GLN A 121 6.95 -1.68 12.60
CA GLN A 121 7.81 -1.38 13.73
C GLN A 121 7.22 -1.91 15.04
N ARG A 122 5.94 -1.66 15.30
CA ARG A 122 5.19 -2.23 16.44
C ARG A 122 5.33 -3.74 16.55
N LYS A 123 5.11 -4.41 15.43
CA LYS A 123 5.00 -5.87 15.41
C LYS A 123 6.35 -6.58 15.41
N ASN A 124 7.36 -6.00 14.77
CA ASN A 124 8.65 -6.67 14.49
C ASN A 124 9.82 -6.04 15.25
N HIS A 125 9.64 -4.82 15.75
CA HIS A 125 10.65 -4.05 16.46
C HIS A 125 10.08 -3.45 17.78
N PRO A 126 9.30 -4.20 18.59
CA PRO A 126 8.65 -3.66 19.79
C PRO A 126 9.64 -3.08 20.81
N LYS A 127 10.87 -3.62 20.84
CA LYS A 127 11.95 -3.18 21.74
C LYS A 127 12.40 -1.74 21.49
N TYR A 128 12.18 -1.19 20.30
CA TYR A 128 12.72 0.11 19.89
C TYR A 128 11.65 1.22 19.81
N GLU A 129 10.37 0.90 20.04
CA GLU A 129 9.28 1.87 19.99
C GLU A 129 9.24 2.86 21.16
N MET A 130 9.94 2.58 22.25
CA MET A 130 9.88 3.37 23.47
C MET A 130 10.63 4.72 23.39
N CYS A 131 11.33 5.01 22.29
CA CYS A 131 12.17 6.22 22.17
C CYS A 131 11.73 7.21 21.09
N ALA A 132 10.70 6.91 20.27
CA ALA A 132 10.34 7.72 19.11
C ALA A 132 9.34 8.86 19.40
N GLN A 133 9.04 9.13 20.67
CA GLN A 133 8.16 10.22 21.11
C GLN A 133 8.96 11.16 22.03
N GLY A 134 9.86 11.96 21.44
CA GLY A 134 10.15 13.29 21.97
C GLY A 134 11.07 13.47 23.17
N ASN A 135 11.80 12.46 23.65
CA ASN A 135 12.87 12.71 24.62
C ASN A 135 14.24 12.56 23.94
N VAL A 136 14.81 13.69 23.53
CA VAL A 136 16.26 13.87 23.57
C VAL A 136 16.65 13.69 25.03
N PRO A 137 17.42 12.66 25.43
CA PRO A 137 18.21 12.82 26.64
C PRO A 137 19.20 13.94 26.34
N ASP A 138 19.04 15.05 27.05
CA ASP A 138 20.11 16.02 27.27
C ASP A 138 21.38 15.25 27.57
N ILE A 139 22.43 15.46 26.77
CA ILE A 139 23.74 14.90 27.01
C ILE A 139 24.39 15.82 28.06
N PRO A 140 24.52 15.43 29.35
CA PRO A 140 25.49 16.10 30.19
C PRO A 140 26.88 15.63 29.72
N GLY A 141 27.74 16.61 29.47
CA GLY A 141 28.95 16.43 28.69
C GLY A 141 29.95 15.39 29.18
N LEU A 142 30.76 14.94 28.23
CA LEU A 142 32.21 14.90 28.35
C LEU A 142 32.85 14.99 26.96
#